data_AF-A0A2X4UR61-F1
#
_entry.id   AF-A0A2X4UR61-F1
#
_cell.length_a   1.000
_cell.length_b   1.000
_cell.length_c   1.000
_cell.angle_alpha   90.00
_cell.angle_beta   90.00
_cell.angle_gamma   90.00
#
_symmetry.space_group_name_H-M   'P 1'
#
loop_
_entity.id
_entity.type
_entity.pdbx_description
1 polymer ?
#
loop_
_entity_poly.entity_id
_entity_poly.type
_entity_poly.pdbx_seq_one_letter_code
_entity_poly.pdbx_strand_id
1 'polypeptide(L)' 'MCDNRQITGPGPERGVVFQNHSLLPWLTTYENVALAVHQVFRREMTRGEMREWIEHNLELVHMSHALHKRPA' A
#
# COMPACT_ATOMS: atom_id res chain seq x y z
N MET A 1 0.83 -13.53 -20.68
CA MET A 1 -0.02 -14.19 -19.67
C MET A 1 0.71 -14.13 -18.35
N CYS A 2 0.05 -13.75 -17.26
CA CYS A 2 0.54 -14.00 -15.89
C CYS A 2 -0.36 -15.11 -15.32
N ASP A 3 0.21 -16.10 -14.64
CA ASP A 3 -0.53 -17.23 -14.06
C ASP A 3 -1.52 -17.91 -15.03
N ASN A 4 -1.08 -18.14 -16.28
CA ASN A 4 -1.89 -18.77 -17.33
C ASN A 4 -3.18 -17.99 -17.71
N ARG A 5 -3.29 -16.71 -17.34
CA ARG A 5 -4.41 -15.83 -17.69
C ARG A 5 -3.98 -14.72 -18.66
N GLN A 6 -4.83 -14.43 -19.64
CA GLN A 6 -4.66 -13.27 -20.53
C GLN A 6 -4.82 -11.98 -19.71
N ILE A 7 -3.86 -11.07 -19.83
CA ILE A 7 -3.88 -9.79 -19.14
C ILE A 7 -4.61 -8.80 -20.04
N THR A 8 -5.80 -8.36 -19.64
CA THR A 8 -6.65 -7.45 -20.43
C THR A 8 -6.53 -5.98 -20.00
N GLY A 9 -5.78 -5.67 -18.93
CA GLY A 9 -5.54 -4.29 -18.50
C GLY A 9 -4.89 -4.17 -17.12
N PRO A 10 -4.65 -2.95 -16.64
CA PRO A 10 -4.25 -2.71 -15.25
C PRO A 10 -5.39 -3.10 -14.30
N GLY A 11 -5.05 -3.67 -13.14
CA GLY A 11 -6.02 -4.06 -12.12
C GLY A 11 -5.35 -4.08 -10.74
N PRO A 12 -6.11 -3.86 -9.65
CA PRO A 12 -5.59 -3.80 -8.28
C PRO A 12 -4.87 -5.08 -7.84
N GLU A 13 -5.14 -6.21 -8.48
CA GLU A 13 -4.46 -7.48 -8.30
C GLU A 13 -3.00 -7.49 -8.81
N ARG A 14 -2.55 -6.43 -9.51
CA ARG A 14 -1.20 -6.28 -10.06
C ARG A 14 -0.60 -4.95 -9.61
N GLY A 15 0.36 -5.01 -8.69
CA GLY A 15 1.14 -3.86 -8.24
C GLY A 15 2.39 -3.62 -9.10
N VAL A 16 2.79 -2.36 -9.24
CA VAL A 16 4.09 -1.97 -9.82
C VAL A 16 5.03 -1.62 -8.67
N VAL A 17 6.24 -2.19 -8.67
CA VAL A 17 7.30 -1.87 -7.71
C VAL A 17 8.38 -1.07 -8.43
N PHE A 18 8.68 0.12 -7.93
CA PHE A 18 9.76 0.96 -8.45
C PHE A 18 11.08 0.62 -7.74
N GLN A 19 12.19 0.63 -8.49
CA GLN A 19 13.53 0.42 -7.91
C GLN A 19 14.05 1.64 -7.15
N ASN A 20 13.59 2.84 -7.50
CA ASN A 20 13.86 4.07 -6.75
C ASN A 20 12.75 4.32 -5.73
N HIS A 21 13.08 4.96 -4.59
CA HIS A 21 12.10 5.32 -3.57
C HIS A 21 11.06 6.30 -4.13
N SER A 22 9.93 5.77 -4.58
CA SER A 22 8.76 6.56 -5.02
C SER A 22 7.86 7.00 -3.86
N LEU A 23 8.36 6.90 -2.61
CA LEU A 23 7.65 7.37 -1.44
C LEU A 23 7.66 8.90 -1.43
N LEU A 24 6.53 9.49 -1.06
CA LEU A 24 6.39 10.92 -0.85
C LEU A 24 7.18 11.30 0.42
N PRO A 25 8.27 12.09 0.31
CA PRO A 25 9.20 12.32 1.43
C PRO A 25 8.60 13.20 2.54
N TRP A 26 7.53 13.94 2.25
CA TRP A 26 6.80 14.73 3.23
C TRP A 26 5.73 13.94 3.99
N LEU A 27 5.47 12.69 3.61
CA LEU A 27 4.53 11.78 4.26
C LEU A 27 5.26 10.72 5.09
N THR A 28 4.63 10.29 6.17
CA THR A 28 5.06 9.13 6.95
C THR A 28 4.92 7.84 6.16
N THR A 29 5.59 6.77 6.62
CA THR A 29 5.41 5.42 6.06
C THR A 29 3.94 5.01 6.07
N TYR A 30 3.22 5.28 7.17
CA TYR A 30 1.78 5.03 7.26
C TYR A 30 1.01 5.79 6.18
N GLU A 31 1.22 7.10 6.05
CA GLU A 31 0.50 7.93 5.08
C GLU A 31 0.77 7.53 3.62
N ASN A 32 2.00 7.13 3.30
CA ASN A 32 2.35 6.60 1.98
C ASN A 32 1.55 5.33 1.65
N VAL A 33 1.42 4.39 2.60
CA VAL A 33 0.63 3.17 2.41
C VAL A 33 -0.87 3.48 2.39
N ALA A 34 -1.33 4.36 3.29
CA ALA A 34 -2.73 4.74 3.40
C ALA A 34 -3.27 5.35 2.11
N LEU A 35 -2.48 6.15 1.38
CA LEU A 35 -2.88 6.70 0.08
C LEU A 35 -3.26 5.61 -0.92
N ALA A 36 -2.43 4.57 -1.04
CA ALA A 36 -2.69 3.44 -1.94
C ALA A 36 -3.91 2.63 -1.49
N VAL A 37 -3.99 2.31 -0.19
CA VAL A 37 -5.10 1.53 0.39
C VAL A 37 -6.43 2.26 0.22
N HIS A 38 -6.48 3.57 0.47
CA HIS A 38 -7.67 4.37 0.22
C HIS A 38 -8.08 4.35 -1.24
N GLN A 39 -7.13 4.43 -2.18
CA GLN A 39 -7.47 4.46 -3.60
C GLN A 39 -8.04 3.12 -4.10
N VAL A 40 -7.51 2.01 -3.59
CA VAL A 40 -7.94 0.65 -3.96
C VAL A 40 -9.24 0.27 -3.24
N PHE A 41 -9.32 0.45 -1.92
CA PHE A 41 -10.38 -0.14 -1.09
C PHE A 41 -11.49 0.83 -0.64
N ARG A 42 -11.52 2.09 -1.12
CA ARG A 42 -12.56 3.08 -0.74
C ARG A 42 -14.01 2.63 -0.93
N ARG A 43 -14.29 1.61 -1.75
CA ARG A 43 -15.64 1.09 -2.00
C ARG A 43 -15.95 -0.19 -1.22
N GLU A 44 -14.94 -0.78 -0.59
CA GLU A 44 -14.99 -2.12 0.01
C GLU A 44 -14.78 -2.09 1.53
N MET A 45 -14.02 -1.11 2.04
CA MET A 45 -13.64 -1.02 3.45
C MET A 45 -13.99 0.36 4.03
N THR A 46 -14.33 0.40 5.31
CA THR A 46 -14.46 1.63 6.10
C THR A 46 -13.09 2.19 6.48
N ARG A 47 -13.06 3.44 6.98
CA ARG A 47 -11.82 4.06 7.48
C ARG A 47 -11.19 3.27 8.64
N GLY A 48 -12.00 2.67 9.50
CA GLY A 48 -11.52 1.84 10.61
C GLY A 48 -10.84 0.57 10.10
N GLU A 49 -11.53 -0.16 9.22
CA GLU A 49 -11.01 -1.39 8.62
C GLU A 49 -9.75 -1.13 7.79
N MET A 50 -9.70 -0.03 7.04
CA MET A 50 -8.48 0.35 6.30
C MET A 50 -7.30 0.62 7.24
N ARG A 51 -7.53 1.27 8.39
CA ARG A 51 -6.47 1.52 9.37
C ARG A 51 -5.92 0.22 9.95
N GLU A 52 -6.81 -0.68 10.39
CA GLU A 52 -6.41 -1.99 10.92
C GLU A 52 -5.67 -2.82 9.87
N TRP A 53 -6.12 -2.78 8.63
CA TRP A 53 -5.45 -3.47 7.52
C TRP A 53 -4.04 -2.93 7.28
N ILE A 54 -3.85 -1.60 7.28
CA ILE A 54 -2.53 -0.98 7.10
C ILE A 54 -1.61 -1.34 8.26
N GLU A 55 -2.07 -1.21 9.49
CA GLU A 55 -1.28 -1.52 10.70
C GLU A 55 -0.86 -3.00 10.70
N HIS A 56 -1.79 -3.92 10.39
CA HIS A 56 -1.50 -5.35 10.31
C HIS A 56 -0.47 -5.69 9.22
N ASN A 57 -0.61 -5.13 8.02
CA ASN A 57 0.33 -5.39 6.93
C ASN A 57 1.73 -4.79 7.19
N LEU A 58 1.79 -3.63 7.84
CA LEU A 58 3.06 -3.02 8.25
C LEU A 58 3.76 -3.85 9.33
N GLU A 59 3.01 -4.51 10.20
CA GLU A 59 3.54 -5.45 11.18
C GLU A 59 4.11 -6.70 10.52
N LEU A 60 3.42 -7.27 9.53
CA LEU A 60 3.90 -8.44 8.77
C LEU A 60 5.24 -8.19 8.07
N VAL A 61 5.49 -6.97 7.59
CA VAL A 61 6.77 -6.60 6.97
C VAL A 61 7.78 -6.02 7.97
N HIS A 62 7.51 -6.16 9.28
CA HIS A 62 8.34 -5.67 10.38
C HIS A 62 8.63 -4.16 10.35
N MET A 63 7.77 -3.38 9.72
CA MET A 63 7.87 -1.91 9.59
C MET A 63 7.09 -1.14 10.65
N SER A 64 6.56 -1.80 11.69
CA SER A 64 5.81 -1.15 12.78
C SER A 64 6.59 0.00 13.42
N HIS A 65 7.91 -0.13 13.56
CA HIS A 65 8.79 0.89 14.12
C HIS A 65 9.00 2.14 13.23
N ALA A 66 8.59 2.05 11.96
CA ALA A 66 8.72 3.11 10.96
C ALA A 66 7.38 3.79 10.62
N LEU A 67 6.27 3.38 11.27
CA LEU A 67 4.91 3.90 11.04
C LEU A 67 4.86 5.43 10.95
N HIS A 68 5.50 6.12 11.89
CA HIS A 68 5.51 7.58 11.99
C HIS A 68 6.78 8.23 11.45
N LYS A 69 7.70 7.45 10.88
CA LYS A 69 8.92 7.97 10.28
C LYS A 69 8.63 8.39 8.84
N ARG A 70 9.29 9.47 8.41
CA ARG A 70 9.32 9.86 6.99
C ARG A 70 10.47 9.12 6.30
N PRO A 71 10.36 8.85 4.98
CA PRO A 71 11.49 8.36 4.19
C PRO A 71 12.66 9.34 4.30
N ALA A 72 13.85 8.82 4.61
CA ALA A 72 15.11 9.59 4.65
C ALA A 72 15.87 9.45 3.34
#